data_AF-A0A7T6Z3Z6-F1
#
_entry.id   AF-A0A7T6Z3Z6-F1
#
_cell.length_a   1.000
_cell.length_b   1.000
_cell.length_c   1.000
_cell.angle_alpha   90.00
_cell.angle_beta   90.00
_cell.angle_gamma   90.00
#
_symmetry.space_group_name_H-M   'P 1'
#
loop_
_entity.id
_entity.type
_entity.pdbx_description
1 polymer ?
#
loop_
_entity_poly.entity_id
_entity_poly.type
_entity_poly.pdbx_seq_one_letter_code
_entity_poly.pdbx_strand_id
1 'polypeptide(L)' 'MKEPVKKPWIWIIMGLLVLFNAPWYFPEGTIEPLIFGLPYWVVVSTVLSLLLCAYLYWLCRNQWHIIEDEEEAENEREGD' A
#
# COMPACT_ATOMS: atom_id res chain seq x y z
N MET A 1 -22.58 -8.21 -1.21
CA MET A 1 -21.18 -8.72 -1.23
C MET A 1 -20.24 -8.10 -2.29
N LYS A 2 -19.82 -6.84 -2.10
CA LYS A 2 -18.76 -6.16 -2.88
C LYS A 2 -17.48 -6.12 -2.04
N GLU A 3 -16.79 -7.26 -1.94
CA GLU A 3 -15.52 -7.31 -1.23
C GLU A 3 -14.47 -6.37 -1.86
N PRO A 4 -13.63 -5.71 -1.05
CA PRO A 4 -12.59 -4.77 -1.49
C PRO A 4 -11.48 -5.47 -2.27
N VAL A 5 -11.34 -6.79 -2.05
CA VAL A 5 -10.56 -7.72 -2.88
C VAL A 5 -10.96 -7.63 -4.36
N LYS A 6 -12.21 -7.28 -4.68
CA LYS A 6 -12.72 -7.19 -6.06
C LYS A 6 -12.34 -5.91 -6.78
N LYS A 7 -11.63 -4.96 -6.14
CA LYS A 7 -11.07 -3.78 -6.82
C LYS A 7 -9.62 -4.08 -7.21
N PRO A 8 -9.35 -4.64 -8.41
CA PRO A 8 -8.01 -5.06 -8.82
C PRO A 8 -6.99 -3.91 -8.79
N TRP A 9 -7.43 -2.67 -8.95
CA TRP A 9 -6.59 -1.49 -8.88
C TRP A 9 -5.88 -1.31 -7.53
N ILE A 10 -6.49 -1.73 -6.41
CA ILE A 10 -5.87 -1.69 -5.08
C ILE A 10 -4.63 -2.58 -5.04
N TRP A 11 -4.77 -3.81 -5.54
CA TRP A 11 -3.67 -4.78 -5.61
C TRP A 11 -2.57 -4.35 -6.57
N ILE A 12 -2.93 -3.68 -7.67
CA ILE A 12 -1.96 -3.12 -8.62
C ILE A 12 -1.11 -2.04 -7.93
N ILE A 13 -1.72 -1.09 -7.22
CA ILE A 13 -0.96 -0.05 -6.50
C ILE A 13 -0.09 -0.67 -5.42
N MET A 14 -0.62 -1.60 -4.64
CA MET A 14 0.14 -2.27 -3.59
C MET A 14 1.34 -3.03 -4.17
N GLY A 15 1.13 -3.78 -5.25
CA GLY A 15 2.19 -4.50 -5.95
C GLY A 15 3.26 -3.55 -6.51
N LEU A 16 2.85 -2.41 -7.08
CA LEU A 16 3.79 -1.39 -7.56
C LEU A 16 4.60 -0.78 -6.41
N LEU A 17 3.94 -0.39 -5.31
CA LEU A 17 4.62 0.16 -4.14
C LEU A 17 5.67 -0.80 -3.58
N VAL A 18 5.35 -2.11 -3.50
CA VAL A 18 6.29 -3.15 -3.07
C VAL A 18 7.42 -3.33 -4.08
N LEU A 19 7.10 -3.40 -5.37
CA LEU A 19 8.08 -3.58 -6.44
C LEU A 19 9.09 -2.43 -6.51
N PHE A 20 8.63 -1.18 -6.36
CA PHE A 20 9.50 0.00 -6.35
C PHE A 20 10.28 0.15 -5.04
N ASN A 21 9.78 -0.43 -3.94
CA ASN A 21 10.50 -0.43 -2.67
C ASN A 21 11.82 -1.21 -2.78
N ALA A 22 11.80 -2.31 -3.54
CA ALA A 22 13.00 -3.08 -3.87
C ALA A 22 13.87 -2.31 -4.88
N PRO A 23 15.15 -2.06 -4.60
CA PRO A 23 16.05 -1.31 -5.47
C PRO A 23 16.58 -2.16 -6.66
N TRP A 24 15.76 -3.01 -7.29
CA TRP A 24 16.17 -3.87 -8.42
C TRP A 24 16.51 -3.10 -9.70
N TYR A 25 16.05 -1.85 -9.78
CA TYR A 25 16.31 -0.93 -10.88
C TYR A 25 17.68 -0.23 -10.76
N PHE A 26 18.43 -0.50 -9.69
CA PHE A 26 19.79 0.00 -9.52
C PHE A 26 20.85 -0.99 -9.98
N PRO A 27 21.88 -0.52 -10.71
CA PRO A 27 23.06 -1.35 -10.95
C PRO A 27 23.76 -1.69 -9.63
N GLU A 28 24.27 -2.91 -9.56
CA GLU A 28 25.06 -3.39 -8.42
C GLU A 28 26.24 -2.43 -8.16
N GLY A 29 26.37 -1.96 -6.92
CA GLY A 29 27.41 -1.00 -6.54
C GLY A 29 27.06 0.48 -6.67
N THR A 30 25.79 0.84 -6.94
CA THR A 30 25.34 2.24 -6.92
C THR A 30 25.28 2.79 -5.48
N ILE A 31 26.44 3.23 -4.99
CA ILE A 31 26.57 3.95 -3.71
C ILE A 31 26.53 5.47 -3.93
N GLU A 32 26.83 5.92 -5.14
CA GLU A 32 26.80 7.32 -5.55
C GLU A 32 25.51 7.64 -6.33
N PRO A 33 24.86 8.80 -6.12
CA PRO A 33 25.20 9.85 -5.15
C PRO A 33 24.75 9.54 -3.71
N LEU A 34 25.56 10.01 -2.76
CA LEU A 34 25.25 9.98 -1.33
C LEU A 34 24.46 11.24 -0.94
N ILE A 35 23.25 11.06 -0.40
CA ILE A 35 22.43 12.12 0.19
C ILE A 35 22.54 12.01 1.71
N PHE A 36 23.05 13.04 2.38
CA PHE A 36 23.31 13.05 3.83
C PHE A 36 24.21 11.88 4.33
N GLY A 37 25.08 11.34 3.46
CA GLY A 37 25.93 10.19 3.79
C GLY A 37 25.25 8.82 3.64
N LEU A 38 23.98 8.79 3.22
CA LEU A 38 23.28 7.58 2.82
C LEU A 38 23.16 7.50 1.30
N PRO A 39 23.25 6.32 0.69
CA PRO A 39 22.96 6.16 -0.72
C PRO A 39 21.55 6.67 -1.01
N TYR A 40 21.36 7.40 -2.11
CA TYR A 40 20.06 8.01 -2.38
C TYR A 40 18.90 7.00 -2.45
N TRP A 41 19.18 5.76 -2.88
CA TRP A 41 18.20 4.68 -2.92
C TRP A 41 17.65 4.35 -1.52
N VAL A 42 18.43 4.54 -0.44
CA VAL A 42 17.96 4.35 0.94
C VAL A 42 16.89 5.38 1.30
N VAL A 43 17.10 6.63 0.90
CA VAL A 43 16.11 7.71 1.11
C VAL A 43 14.83 7.39 0.32
N VAL A 44 14.97 6.97 -0.94
CA VAL A 44 13.85 6.59 -1.81
C VAL A 44 13.07 5.41 -1.20
N SER A 45 13.74 4.33 -0.80
CA SER A 45 13.10 3.17 -0.16
C SER A 45 12.43 3.54 1.17
N THR A 46 13.00 4.48 1.95
CA THR A 46 12.39 4.97 3.18
C THR A 46 11.08 5.72 2.90
N VAL A 47 11.09 6.63 1.93
CA VAL A 47 9.89 7.37 1.50
C VAL A 47 8.83 6.41 0.95
N LEU A 48 9.23 5.45 0.12
CA LEU A 48 8.32 4.43 -0.41
C LEU A 48 7.73 3.54 0.69
N SER A 49 8.49 3.25 1.75
CA SER A 49 8.00 2.49 2.89
C SER A 49 6.97 3.30 3.70
N LEU A 50 7.21 4.59 3.91
CA LEU A 50 6.22 5.47 4.53
C LEU A 50 4.95 5.59 3.69
N LEU A 51 5.09 5.71 2.37
CA LEU A 51 3.95 5.71 1.44
C LEU A 51 3.18 4.39 1.51
N LEU A 52 3.87 3.24 1.57
CA LEU A 52 3.25 1.93 1.74
C LEU A 52 2.48 1.85 3.07
N CYS A 53 3.06 2.29 4.19
CA CYS A 53 2.38 2.32 5.48
C CYS A 53 1.14 3.23 5.45
N ALA A 54 1.25 4.43 4.88
CA ALA A 54 0.14 5.36 4.74
C ALA A 54 -0.97 4.78 3.84
N TYR A 55 -0.57 4.11 2.75
CA TYR A 55 -1.49 3.43 1.85
C TYR A 55 -2.25 2.30 2.55
N LEU A 56 -1.54 1.45 3.29
CA LEU A 56 -2.16 0.36 4.07
C LEU A 56 -3.09 0.91 5.16
N TYR A 57 -2.68 1.97 5.87
CA TYR A 57 -3.53 2.64 6.85
C TYR A 57 -4.82 3.16 6.20
N TRP A 58 -4.71 3.85 5.06
CA TRP A 58 -5.87 4.32 4.31
C TRP A 58 -6.74 3.17 3.81
N LEU A 59 -6.13 2.08 3.35
CA LEU A 59 -6.82 0.90 2.85
C LEU A 59 -7.65 0.23 3.96
N CYS A 60 -7.05 -0.02 5.11
CA CYS A 60 -7.74 -0.55 6.28
C CYS A 60 -8.88 0.38 6.71
N ARG A 61 -8.63 1.69 6.80
CA ARG A 61 -9.65 2.62 7.29
C ARG A 61 -10.81 2.84 6.31
N ASN A 62 -10.53 2.97 5.03
CA ASN A 62 -11.52 3.43 4.05
C ASN A 62 -12.12 2.29 3.24
N GLN A 63 -11.37 1.21 3.00
CA GLN A 63 -11.95 0.07 2.29
C GLN A 63 -12.50 -0.93 3.31
N TRP A 64 -11.75 -1.31 4.34
CA TRP A 64 -12.21 -2.33 5.31
C TRP A 64 -13.41 -1.87 6.15
N HIS A 65 -13.34 -0.68 6.75
CA HIS A 65 -14.41 -0.14 7.60
C HIS A 65 -15.76 0.02 6.88
N ILE A 66 -15.74 0.50 5.63
CA ILE A 66 -16.96 0.69 4.83
C ILE A 66 -17.68 -0.64 4.58
N ILE A 67 -16.95 -1.76 4.48
CA ILE A 67 -17.57 -3.06 4.24
C ILE A 67 -18.18 -3.61 5.51
N GLU A 68 -17.49 -3.49 6.66
CA GLU A 68 -18.05 -3.93 7.94
C GLU A 68 -19.38 -3.21 8.20
N ASP A 69 -19.43 -1.90 7.98
CA ASP A 69 -20.66 -1.11 8.11
C ASP A 69 -21.77 -1.56 7.11
N GLU A 70 -21.40 -1.83 5.85
CA GLU A 70 -22.35 -2.30 4.83
C GLU A 70 -22.86 -3.73 5.09
N GLU A 71 -21.99 -4.63 5.54
CA GLU A 71 -22.32 -6.03 5.85
C GLU A 71 -23.17 -6.13 7.13
N GLU A 72 -22.86 -5.35 8.17
CA GLU A 72 -23.70 -5.25 9.37
C GLU A 72 -25.10 -4.73 9.02
N ALA A 73 -25.21 -3.67 8.21
CA ALA A 73 -26.49 -3.13 7.77
C ALA A 73 -27.27 -4.08 6.83
N GLU A 74 -26.60 -4.92 6.05
CA GLU A 74 -27.25 -5.97 5.22
C GLU A 74 -27.80 -7.09 6.13
N ASN A 75 -27.01 -7.55 7.11
CA ASN A 75 -27.42 -8.57 8.08
C ASN A 75 -28.60 -8.11 8.96
N GLU A 76 -28.64 -6.84 9.38
CA GLU A 76 -29.76 -6.27 10.12
C GLU A 76 -31.06 -6.23 9.30
N ARG A 77 -30.97 -6.05 7.97
CA ARG A 77 -32.14 -6.03 7.07
C ARG A 77 -32.64 -7.41 6.68
N GLU A 78 -31.77 -8.42 6.63
CA GLU A 78 -32.16 -9.82 6.36
C GLU A 78 -32.70 -10.53 7.62
N GLY A 79 -32.44 -9.98 8.81
CA GLY A 79 -32.91 -10.51 10.10
C GLY A 79 -34.27 -10.01 10.59
N ASP A 80 -34.93 -9.10 9.86
CA ASP A 80 -36.27 -8.54 10.12
C ASP A 80 -37.28 -9.01 9.05
#